data_AF-A0A484I7Y3-F1
#
_entry.id   AF-A0A484I7Y3-F1
#
_cell.length_a   1.000
_cell.length_b   1.000
_cell.length_c   1.000
_cell.angle_alpha   90.00
_cell.angle_beta   90.00
_cell.angle_gamma   90.00
#
_symmetry.space_group_name_H-M   'P 1'
#
loop_
_entity.id
_entity.type
_entity.pdbx_description
1 polymer ?
#
loop_
_entity_poly.entity_id
_entity_poly.type
_entity_poly.pdbx_seq_one_letter_code
_entity_poly.pdbx_strand_id
1 'polypeptide(L)'
;MLFLPISIMTSGKYFNKGVKALDEPNVGYVVRETPDKIVVFGEKNERYDIPIKEIQQVGANVLIGLNFNDLRKYAVRRDAPLPASREDPWNEPDKMVDLATYEGKYPNTLFNKGVRAKNEDHVGHVMKETPDKIVIFGENNKRFDVPKSEIYQVGMNVILKIDFPEIYNYEVDKNAPLPTGEPIETVEKDAYPEEYHGPK
;
A
#
# COMPACT_ATOMS: atom_id res chain seq x y z
N MET A 1 -28.40 19.40 -25.65
CA MET A 1 -27.75 18.06 -25.68
C MET A 1 -26.25 18.31 -25.69
N LEU A 2 -25.62 18.34 -24.52
CA LEU A 2 -24.19 18.60 -24.36
C LEU A 2 -23.56 17.29 -23.85
N PHE A 3 -22.78 16.65 -24.71
CA PHE A 3 -21.94 15.52 -24.33
C PHE A 3 -20.84 16.06 -23.41
N LEU A 4 -20.89 15.70 -22.13
CA LEU A 4 -19.76 15.86 -21.23
C LEU A 4 -18.72 14.77 -21.57
N PRO A 5 -17.44 15.11 -21.71
CA PRO A 5 -16.40 14.12 -21.94
C PRO A 5 -16.32 13.18 -20.74
N ILE A 6 -16.35 11.88 -21.01
CA ILE A 6 -16.10 10.83 -20.03
C ILE A 6 -14.64 11.01 -19.57
N SER A 7 -14.45 11.65 -18.42
CA SER A 7 -13.15 11.78 -17.79
C SER A 7 -12.77 10.42 -17.21
N ILE A 8 -11.98 9.67 -17.97
CA ILE A 8 -11.36 8.41 -17.55
C ILE A 8 -10.60 8.63 -16.23
N MET A 9 -11.18 8.08 -15.18
CA MET A 9 -10.76 8.21 -13.78
C MET A 9 -9.47 7.42 -13.56
N THR A 10 -8.35 8.10 -13.35
CA THR A 10 -7.04 7.47 -13.09
C THR A 10 -6.59 7.78 -11.67
N SER A 11 -6.19 6.75 -10.90
CA SER A 11 -5.36 6.93 -9.71
C SER A 11 -4.17 7.83 -10.07
N GLY A 12 -3.79 8.77 -9.19
CA GLY A 12 -2.62 9.65 -9.41
C GLY A 12 -1.46 8.85 -10.00
N LYS A 13 -0.87 9.35 -11.09
CA LYS A 13 0.00 8.59 -12.00
C LYS A 13 1.12 7.84 -11.28
N TYR A 14 1.56 8.38 -10.13
CA TYR A 14 2.67 7.86 -9.34
C TYR A 14 2.25 7.18 -8.05
N PHE A 15 1.02 7.38 -7.59
CA PHE A 15 0.57 6.94 -6.28
C PHE A 15 0.75 5.43 -6.09
N ASN A 16 1.28 5.05 -4.92
CA ASN A 16 1.52 3.66 -4.50
C ASN A 16 2.56 2.89 -5.35
N LYS A 17 3.29 3.57 -6.23
CA LYS A 17 4.43 2.96 -6.94
C LYS A 17 5.67 2.97 -6.06
N GLY A 18 6.47 1.91 -6.15
CA GLY A 18 7.82 1.89 -5.62
C GLY A 18 8.70 2.91 -6.35
N VAL A 19 9.67 3.48 -5.65
CA VAL A 19 10.59 4.50 -6.15
C VAL A 19 12.00 3.93 -6.17
N LYS A 20 12.69 4.12 -7.28
CA LYS A 20 14.07 3.70 -7.51
C LYS A 20 14.92 4.89 -7.89
N ALA A 21 16.12 4.98 -7.31
CA ALA A 21 17.19 5.84 -7.78
C ALA A 21 18.01 5.12 -8.86
N LEU A 22 18.97 5.82 -9.47
CA LEU A 22 19.86 5.25 -10.47
C LEU A 22 20.74 4.11 -9.91
N ASP A 23 21.10 4.21 -8.63
CA ASP A 23 22.01 3.30 -7.91
C ASP A 23 21.35 2.59 -6.72
N GLU A 24 20.10 2.92 -6.36
CA GLU A 24 19.36 2.30 -5.25
C GLU A 24 18.00 1.76 -5.72
N PRO A 25 17.79 0.43 -5.74
CA PRO A 25 16.55 -0.19 -6.18
C PRO A 25 15.36 0.01 -5.23
N ASN A 26 15.56 0.43 -3.98
CA ASN A 26 14.51 0.62 -2.99
C ASN A 26 14.65 1.94 -2.23
N VAL A 27 14.13 3.03 -2.81
CA VAL A 27 14.07 4.34 -2.15
C VAL A 27 12.87 4.44 -1.22
N GLY A 28 11.79 3.74 -1.54
CA GLY A 28 10.51 3.85 -0.83
C GLY A 28 9.31 3.80 -1.78
N TYR A 29 8.19 4.37 -1.34
CA TYR A 29 6.94 4.37 -2.10
C TYR A 29 6.33 5.77 -2.15
N VAL A 30 5.70 6.08 -3.27
CA VAL A 30 4.95 7.34 -3.41
C VAL A 30 3.69 7.28 -2.56
N VAL A 31 3.65 8.14 -1.57
CA VAL A 31 2.52 8.27 -0.64
C VAL A 31 1.64 9.47 -0.99
N ARG A 32 2.19 10.49 -1.66
CA ARG A 32 1.40 11.62 -2.16
C ARG A 32 1.92 12.14 -3.48
N GLU A 33 1.02 12.67 -4.30
CA GLU A 33 1.33 13.41 -5.52
C GLU A 33 0.75 14.81 -5.40
N THR A 34 1.48 15.78 -5.90
CA THR A 34 1.08 17.18 -6.08
C THR A 34 1.45 17.60 -7.50
N PRO A 35 0.97 18.75 -8.01
CA PRO A 35 1.26 19.18 -9.37
C PRO A 35 2.76 19.31 -9.70
N ASP A 36 3.62 19.52 -8.70
CA ASP A 36 5.05 19.78 -8.90
C ASP A 36 5.98 18.69 -8.33
N LYS A 37 5.50 17.82 -7.43
CA LYS A 37 6.33 16.81 -6.74
C LYS A 37 5.55 15.58 -6.29
N ILE A 38 6.29 14.49 -6.08
CA ILE A 38 5.85 13.30 -5.37
C ILE A 38 6.44 13.27 -3.96
N VAL A 39 5.67 12.82 -2.99
CA VAL A 39 6.15 12.54 -1.63
C VAL A 39 6.41 11.05 -1.53
N VAL A 40 7.63 10.71 -1.14
CA VAL A 40 8.11 9.33 -1.05
C VAL A 40 8.46 9.04 0.39
N PHE A 41 7.88 7.98 0.95
CA PHE A 41 8.29 7.45 2.26
C PHE A 41 9.24 6.29 2.05
N GLY A 42 10.47 6.46 2.53
CA GLY A 42 11.51 5.44 2.54
C GLY A 42 11.48 4.57 3.78
N GLU A 43 12.40 3.62 3.81
CA GLU A 43 12.68 2.82 5.01
C GLU A 43 13.30 3.72 6.10
N LYS A 44 13.22 3.31 7.38
CA LYS A 44 13.84 4.03 8.52
C LYS A 44 13.36 5.46 8.78
N ASN A 45 12.06 5.71 8.61
CA ASN A 45 11.44 7.01 8.89
C ASN A 45 11.94 8.15 7.96
N GLU A 46 12.41 7.80 6.76
CA GLU A 46 12.81 8.79 5.76
C GLU A 46 11.61 9.27 4.93
N ARG A 47 11.65 10.55 4.53
CA ARG A 47 10.70 11.16 3.60
C ARG A 47 11.45 12.04 2.60
N TYR A 48 11.07 11.93 1.34
CA TYR A 48 11.59 12.74 0.24
C TYR A 48 10.44 13.40 -0.53
N ASP A 49 10.51 14.72 -0.67
CA ASP A 49 9.57 15.49 -1.51
C ASP A 49 10.26 15.76 -2.87
N ILE A 50 10.14 14.80 -3.79
CA ILE A 50 10.90 14.76 -5.05
C ILE A 50 10.12 15.49 -6.15
N PRO A 51 10.68 16.54 -6.78
CA PRO A 51 10.03 17.20 -7.90
C PRO A 51 9.75 16.25 -9.07
N ILE A 52 8.59 16.40 -9.73
CA ILE A 52 8.20 15.57 -10.89
C ILE A 52 9.24 15.64 -12.01
N LYS A 53 9.93 16.78 -12.17
CA LYS A 53 11.01 16.96 -13.16
C LYS A 53 12.21 16.01 -12.96
N GLU A 54 12.37 15.44 -11.76
CA GLU A 54 13.44 14.47 -11.47
C GLU A 54 13.03 13.06 -11.89
N ILE A 55 11.77 12.83 -12.27
CA ILE A 55 11.28 11.52 -12.74
C ILE A 55 11.77 11.29 -14.17
N GLN A 56 12.52 10.22 -14.36
CA GLN A 56 13.05 9.82 -15.66
C GLN A 56 12.12 8.84 -16.38
N GLN A 57 11.58 7.87 -15.66
CA GLN A 57 10.71 6.83 -16.23
C GLN A 57 9.63 6.38 -15.26
N VAL A 58 8.49 5.98 -15.81
CA VAL A 58 7.33 5.50 -15.07
C VAL A 58 6.86 4.20 -15.69
N GLY A 59 6.90 3.11 -14.90
CA GLY A 59 6.38 1.80 -15.29
C GLY A 59 5.67 1.16 -14.11
N ALA A 60 6.06 -0.04 -13.72
CA ALA A 60 5.66 -0.64 -12.45
C ALA A 60 6.13 0.22 -11.25
N ASN A 61 7.32 0.80 -11.36
CA ASN A 61 7.95 1.70 -10.39
C ASN A 61 8.23 3.07 -11.03
N VAL A 62 8.52 4.07 -10.19
CA VAL A 62 9.04 5.39 -10.57
C VAL A 62 10.56 5.34 -10.51
N LEU A 63 11.22 5.60 -11.64
CA LEU A 63 12.67 5.80 -11.69
C LEU A 63 12.94 7.30 -11.63
N ILE A 64 13.70 7.73 -10.64
CA ILE A 64 14.23 9.10 -10.58
C ILE A 64 15.61 9.15 -11.24
N GLY A 65 15.90 10.26 -11.94
CA GLY A 65 17.17 10.49 -12.62
C GLY A 65 18.29 10.97 -11.70
N LEU A 66 18.30 10.52 -10.44
CA LEU A 66 19.26 10.91 -9.41
C LEU A 66 19.84 9.66 -8.74
N ASN A 67 21.06 9.77 -8.21
CA ASN A 67 21.59 8.78 -7.28
C ASN A 67 20.97 8.96 -5.90
N PHE A 68 20.96 7.92 -5.07
CA PHE A 68 20.36 7.91 -3.74
C PHE A 68 20.96 8.98 -2.83
N ASN A 69 22.27 9.19 -2.88
CA ASN A 69 22.91 10.23 -2.07
C ASN A 69 22.44 11.65 -2.45
N ASP A 70 22.07 11.88 -3.70
CA ASP A 70 21.58 13.18 -4.17
C ASP A 70 20.14 13.45 -3.71
N LEU A 71 19.39 12.43 -3.29
CA LEU A 71 18.04 12.61 -2.74
C LEU A 71 18.02 13.38 -1.43
N ARG A 72 19.13 13.43 -0.69
CA ARG A 72 19.22 14.15 0.58
C ARG A 72 18.81 15.62 0.46
N LYS A 73 18.97 16.24 -0.71
CA LYS A 73 18.52 17.63 -0.97
C LYS A 73 16.99 17.79 -0.94
N TYR A 74 16.25 16.70 -1.09
CA TYR A 74 14.79 16.63 -1.02
C TYR A 74 14.30 15.97 0.26
N ALA A 75 15.20 15.67 1.20
CA ALA A 75 14.82 15.10 2.48
C ALA A 75 13.96 16.08 3.28
N VAL A 76 12.83 15.59 3.75
CA VAL A 76 11.91 16.32 4.62
C VAL A 76 11.74 15.51 5.89
N ARG A 77 11.54 16.19 7.01
CA ARG A 77 11.13 15.54 8.25
C ARG A 77 9.86 14.73 8.01
N ARG A 78 9.83 13.46 8.41
CA ARG A 78 8.68 12.58 8.18
C ARG A 78 7.40 13.08 8.84
N ASP A 79 7.52 13.66 10.04
CA ASP A 79 6.43 14.26 10.80
C ASP A 79 6.01 15.65 10.30
N ALA A 80 6.71 16.22 9.31
CA ALA A 80 6.28 17.47 8.71
C ALA A 80 4.91 17.26 8.03
N PRO A 81 4.05 18.29 8.00
CA PRO A 81 2.80 18.21 7.26
C PRO A 81 3.04 17.76 5.81
N LEU A 82 2.19 16.85 5.33
CA LEU A 82 2.18 16.51 3.91
C LEU A 82 1.72 17.74 3.11
N PRO A 83 2.26 17.98 1.90
CA PRO A 83 1.88 19.13 1.11
C PRO A 83 0.36 19.16 0.89
N ALA A 84 -0.23 20.33 1.15
CA ALA A 84 -1.67 20.56 1.07
C ALA A 84 -2.15 20.84 -0.36
N SER A 85 -1.23 21.05 -1.32
CA SER A 85 -1.55 21.25 -2.74
C SER A 85 -1.96 19.95 -3.46
N ARG A 86 -2.26 18.88 -2.71
CA ARG A 86 -3.03 17.79 -3.24
C ARG A 86 -4.40 18.39 -3.58
N GLU A 87 -4.68 18.58 -4.87
CA GLU A 87 -6.05 18.47 -5.31
C GLU A 87 -6.46 17.05 -4.98
N ASP A 88 -7.07 16.87 -3.81
CA ASP A 88 -7.82 15.67 -3.53
C ASP A 88 -8.95 15.66 -4.57
N PRO A 89 -9.01 14.70 -5.50
CA PRO A 89 -10.11 14.63 -6.46
C PRO A 89 -11.46 14.28 -5.79
N TRP A 90 -11.57 14.44 -4.47
CA TRP A 90 -12.57 13.85 -3.60
C TRP A 90 -13.46 14.91 -2.96
N ASN A 91 -14.21 15.62 -3.80
CA ASN A 91 -15.56 16.01 -3.40
C ASN A 91 -16.48 14.92 -3.96
N GLU A 92 -16.64 13.82 -3.23
CA GLU A 92 -17.92 13.07 -3.11
C GLU A 92 -17.74 11.69 -2.44
N PRO A 93 -18.77 11.16 -1.76
CA PRO A 93 -18.73 9.93 -0.97
C PRO A 93 -18.78 8.64 -1.83
N ASP A 94 -18.98 8.75 -3.14
CA ASP A 94 -19.21 7.62 -4.02
C ASP A 94 -17.92 7.11 -4.64
N LYS A 95 -17.21 6.26 -3.89
CA LYS A 95 -16.35 5.18 -4.40
C LYS A 95 -15.88 4.26 -3.27
N MET A 96 -16.83 3.66 -2.57
CA MET A 96 -16.62 2.26 -2.17
C MET A 96 -16.58 1.45 -3.46
N VAL A 97 -15.40 1.00 -3.87
CA VAL A 97 -15.29 0.03 -4.96
C VAL A 97 -15.99 -1.24 -4.48
N ASP A 98 -17.06 -1.62 -5.14
CA ASP A 98 -17.74 -2.89 -4.90
C ASP A 98 -16.78 -4.04 -5.21
N LEU A 99 -16.23 -4.63 -4.14
CA LEU A 99 -15.28 -5.74 -4.17
C LEU A 99 -15.83 -6.92 -4.98
N ALA A 100 -17.15 -7.10 -5.05
CA ALA A 100 -17.79 -8.16 -5.82
C ALA A 100 -17.52 -8.05 -7.33
N THR A 101 -17.25 -6.85 -7.84
CA THR A 101 -16.94 -6.65 -9.26
C THR A 101 -15.51 -7.10 -9.62
N TYR A 102 -14.61 -7.21 -8.65
CA TYR A 102 -13.20 -7.58 -8.85
C TYR A 102 -12.92 -9.10 -8.73
N GLU A 103 -13.83 -9.87 -8.14
CA GLU A 103 -13.66 -11.31 -7.82
C GLU A 103 -13.73 -12.27 -9.03
N GLY A 104 -13.98 -11.78 -10.25
CA GLY A 104 -14.37 -12.65 -11.37
C GLY A 104 -13.34 -13.03 -12.44
N LYS A 105 -12.14 -12.41 -12.49
CA LYS A 105 -11.27 -12.52 -13.69
C LYS A 105 -9.81 -12.96 -13.47
N TYR A 106 -9.30 -12.87 -12.23
CA TYR A 106 -8.01 -13.43 -11.78
C TYR A 106 -8.10 -13.73 -10.27
N PRO A 107 -7.51 -14.83 -9.73
CA PRO A 107 -7.60 -15.21 -8.32
C PRO A 107 -6.69 -14.36 -7.43
N ASN A 108 -6.67 -13.04 -7.63
CA ASN A 108 -5.82 -12.13 -6.86
C ASN A 108 -6.47 -11.84 -5.51
N THR A 109 -6.34 -12.81 -4.61
CA THR A 109 -6.60 -12.65 -3.17
C THR A 109 -5.80 -11.46 -2.63
N LEU A 110 -6.18 -10.94 -1.46
CA LEU A 110 -5.37 -9.90 -0.80
C LEU A 110 -4.00 -10.41 -0.34
N PHE A 111 -3.74 -11.73 -0.45
CA PHE A 111 -2.51 -12.39 -0.07
C PHE A 111 -1.25 -11.67 -0.59
N ASN A 112 -0.29 -11.52 0.30
CA ASN A 112 1.01 -10.88 0.10
C ASN A 112 0.94 -9.41 -0.36
N LYS A 113 -0.23 -8.75 -0.34
CA LYS A 113 -0.29 -7.30 -0.47
C LYS A 113 0.25 -6.64 0.80
N GLY A 114 1.06 -5.61 0.63
CA GLY A 114 1.46 -4.76 1.75
C GLY A 114 0.26 -4.03 2.32
N VAL A 115 0.26 -3.79 3.62
CA VAL A 115 -0.79 -3.10 4.36
C VAL A 115 -0.22 -1.83 4.96
N ARG A 116 -0.94 -0.73 4.82
CA ARG A 116 -0.59 0.57 5.38
C ARG A 116 -1.72 1.12 6.23
N ALA A 117 -1.35 1.80 7.31
CA ALA A 117 -2.27 2.61 8.08
C ALA A 117 -2.71 3.84 7.27
N LYS A 118 -3.70 4.57 7.76
CA LYS A 118 -4.25 5.77 7.12
C LYS A 118 -3.23 6.91 7.01
N ASN A 119 -2.29 6.99 7.96
CA ASN A 119 -1.12 7.85 7.92
C ASN A 119 0.02 7.30 7.03
N GLU A 120 -0.27 6.26 6.23
CA GLU A 120 0.59 5.64 5.22
C GLU A 120 1.81 4.87 5.76
N ASP A 121 1.91 4.71 7.08
CA ASP A 121 2.90 3.86 7.72
C ASP A 121 2.67 2.38 7.41
N HIS A 122 3.77 1.66 7.19
CA HIS A 122 3.74 0.24 6.87
C HIS A 122 3.35 -0.57 8.12
N VAL A 123 2.35 -1.42 7.95
CA VAL A 123 1.83 -2.30 9.01
C VAL A 123 2.39 -3.71 8.85
N GLY A 124 2.48 -4.21 7.62
CA GLY A 124 2.84 -5.60 7.34
C GLY A 124 2.30 -6.07 6.00
N HIS A 125 2.16 -7.37 5.84
CA HIS A 125 1.61 -7.99 4.63
C HIS A 125 0.41 -8.87 4.98
N VAL A 126 -0.59 -8.89 4.11
CA VAL A 126 -1.73 -9.79 4.28
C VAL A 126 -1.27 -11.23 4.10
N MET A 127 -1.44 -12.04 5.13
CA MET A 127 -1.08 -13.45 5.14
C MET A 127 -2.28 -14.35 4.86
N LYS A 128 -3.49 -13.95 5.28
CA LYS A 128 -4.71 -14.70 5.00
C LYS A 128 -5.91 -13.76 4.92
N GLU A 129 -6.86 -14.13 4.08
CA GLU A 129 -8.14 -13.46 3.95
C GLU A 129 -9.24 -14.41 4.45
N THR A 130 -10.14 -13.86 5.26
CA THR A 130 -11.35 -14.53 5.74
C THR A 130 -12.56 -13.77 5.19
N PRO A 131 -13.80 -14.25 5.35
CA PRO A 131 -14.97 -13.51 4.85
C PRO A 131 -15.05 -12.07 5.37
N ASP A 132 -14.72 -11.83 6.64
CA ASP A 132 -14.91 -10.56 7.34
C ASP A 132 -13.61 -9.86 7.75
N LYS A 133 -12.45 -10.53 7.76
CA LYS A 133 -11.16 -9.98 8.17
C LYS A 133 -10.01 -10.28 7.22
N ILE A 134 -8.96 -9.47 7.31
CA ILE A 134 -7.62 -9.77 6.82
C ILE A 134 -6.69 -10.06 8.01
N VAL A 135 -5.87 -11.09 7.87
CA VAL A 135 -4.79 -11.42 8.81
C VAL A 135 -3.51 -10.82 8.27
N ILE A 136 -2.89 -9.95 9.04
CA ILE A 136 -1.71 -9.18 8.64
C ILE A 136 -0.54 -9.61 9.50
N PHE A 137 0.57 -10.01 8.89
CA PHE A 137 1.83 -10.23 9.60
C PHE A 137 2.70 -8.99 9.46
N GLY A 138 2.95 -8.34 10.58
CA GLY A 138 3.74 -7.12 10.70
C GLY A 138 5.18 -7.37 11.13
N GLU A 139 5.91 -6.28 11.29
CA GLU A 139 7.28 -6.32 11.79
C GLU A 139 7.33 -6.82 13.25
N ASN A 140 8.49 -7.37 13.66
CA ASN A 140 8.71 -7.90 15.01
C ASN A 140 7.76 -9.03 15.44
N ASN A 141 7.40 -9.94 14.51
CA ASN A 141 6.53 -11.09 14.78
C ASN A 141 5.11 -10.72 15.25
N LYS A 142 4.64 -9.51 14.94
CA LYS A 142 3.28 -9.09 15.27
C LYS A 142 2.26 -9.60 14.27
N ARG A 143 1.07 -9.92 14.76
CA ARG A 143 -0.10 -10.29 13.96
C ARG A 143 -1.25 -9.34 14.26
N PHE A 144 -1.94 -8.91 13.21
CA PHE A 144 -3.15 -8.11 13.32
C PHE A 144 -4.30 -8.77 12.57
N ASP A 145 -5.44 -8.90 13.24
CA ASP A 145 -6.68 -9.41 12.63
C ASP A 145 -7.63 -8.24 12.40
N VAL A 146 -7.57 -7.65 11.21
CA VAL A 146 -8.25 -6.39 10.89
C VAL A 146 -9.54 -6.65 10.12
N PRO A 147 -10.70 -6.13 10.55
CA PRO A 147 -11.94 -6.22 9.79
C PRO A 147 -11.81 -5.61 8.39
N LYS A 148 -12.40 -6.23 7.38
CA LYS A 148 -12.47 -5.67 6.03
C LYS A 148 -13.21 -4.34 5.98
N SER A 149 -14.10 -4.07 6.94
CA SER A 149 -14.77 -2.77 7.10
C SER A 149 -13.79 -1.62 7.38
N GLU A 150 -12.62 -1.94 7.92
CA GLU A 150 -11.53 -0.98 8.17
C GLU A 150 -10.64 -0.77 6.94
N ILE A 151 -10.84 -1.52 5.87
CA ILE A 151 -10.18 -1.26 4.60
C ILE A 151 -10.79 0.01 4.00
N TYR A 152 -9.93 1.00 3.79
CA TYR A 152 -10.28 2.21 3.05
C TYR A 152 -10.15 1.99 1.55
N GLN A 153 -9.04 1.37 1.12
CA GLN A 153 -8.73 1.16 -0.29
C GLN A 153 -7.89 -0.10 -0.50
N VAL A 154 -8.07 -0.75 -1.65
CA VAL A 154 -7.22 -1.86 -2.12
C VAL A 154 -6.63 -1.49 -3.48
N GLY A 155 -5.31 -1.61 -3.61
CA GLY A 155 -4.56 -1.42 -4.86
C GLY A 155 -3.32 -2.31 -4.89
N MET A 156 -2.13 -1.72 -5.10
CA MET A 156 -0.86 -2.45 -4.87
C MET A 156 -0.69 -2.82 -3.38
N ASN A 157 -1.18 -1.94 -2.50
CA ASN A 157 -1.27 -2.15 -1.06
C ASN A 157 -2.73 -2.05 -0.60
N VAL A 158 -3.02 -2.58 0.58
CA VAL A 158 -4.26 -2.36 1.33
C VAL A 158 -4.04 -1.14 2.24
N ILE A 159 -4.90 -0.13 2.14
CA ILE A 159 -4.88 1.05 3.00
C ILE A 159 -6.02 0.94 4.00
N LEU A 160 -5.70 1.07 5.28
CA LEU A 160 -6.67 1.04 6.37
C LEU A 160 -7.23 2.43 6.67
N LYS A 161 -8.43 2.49 7.27
CA LYS A 161 -9.03 3.70 7.85
C LYS A 161 -8.42 4.07 9.20
N ILE A 162 -7.61 3.17 9.75
CA ILE A 162 -7.00 3.23 11.09
C ILE A 162 -5.66 3.96 11.00
N ASP A 163 -5.42 4.92 11.88
CA ASP A 163 -4.13 5.63 11.98
C ASP A 163 -3.14 4.81 12.84
N PHE A 164 -1.82 4.97 12.64
CA PHE A 164 -0.84 4.46 13.60
C PHE A 164 -0.76 5.41 14.81
N PRO A 165 -0.76 4.94 16.07
CA PRO A 165 -0.58 3.56 16.55
C PRO A 165 -1.89 2.77 16.80
N GLU A 166 -3.05 3.25 16.38
CA GLU A 166 -4.35 2.63 16.69
C GLU A 166 -4.53 1.21 16.12
N ILE A 167 -3.70 0.83 15.13
CA ILE A 167 -3.62 -0.53 14.61
C ILE A 167 -3.36 -1.59 15.69
N TYR A 168 -2.69 -1.22 16.79
CA TYR A 168 -2.42 -2.13 17.91
C TYR A 168 -3.68 -2.58 18.66
N ASN A 169 -4.83 -1.92 18.46
CA ASN A 169 -6.12 -2.40 18.96
C ASN A 169 -6.57 -3.72 18.30
N TYR A 170 -5.97 -4.07 17.16
CA TYR A 170 -6.23 -5.30 16.42
C TYR A 170 -5.09 -6.33 16.57
N GLU A 171 -4.09 -6.05 17.42
CA GLU A 171 -2.99 -6.98 17.70
C GLU A 171 -3.53 -8.23 18.40
N VAL A 172 -3.16 -9.40 17.89
CA VAL A 172 -3.50 -10.70 18.48
C VAL A 172 -2.22 -11.49 18.72
N ASP A 173 -2.26 -12.45 19.65
CA ASP A 173 -1.16 -13.40 19.82
C ASP A 173 -0.89 -14.11 18.49
N LYS A 174 0.38 -14.13 18.05
CA LYS A 174 0.77 -14.72 16.78
C LYS A 174 0.32 -16.17 16.64
N ASN A 175 0.33 -16.92 17.75
CA ASN A 175 0.00 -18.34 17.80
C ASN A 175 -1.48 -18.59 18.11
N ALA A 176 -2.29 -17.54 18.30
CA ALA A 176 -3.72 -17.70 18.42
C ALA A 176 -4.30 -18.38 17.17
N PRO A 177 -5.40 -19.12 17.27
CA PRO A 177 -6.12 -19.60 16.11
C PRO A 177 -6.43 -18.48 15.11
N LEU A 178 -6.55 -18.82 13.83
CA LEU A 178 -7.03 -17.90 12.80
C LEU A 178 -8.46 -17.44 13.12
N PRO A 179 -8.96 -16.32 12.55
CA PRO A 179 -10.35 -15.90 12.75
C PRO A 179 -11.38 -16.96 12.36
N THR A 180 -11.00 -17.92 11.51
CA THR A 180 -11.80 -19.09 11.10
C THR A 180 -11.79 -20.24 12.11
N GLY A 181 -11.00 -20.15 13.19
CA GLY A 181 -10.81 -21.20 14.20
C GLY A 181 -9.74 -22.23 13.86
N GLU A 182 -9.14 -22.14 12.67
CA GLU A 182 -8.07 -23.04 12.23
C GLU A 182 -6.74 -22.75 12.96
N PRO A 183 -5.88 -23.75 13.18
CA PRO A 183 -4.52 -23.53 13.67
C PRO A 183 -3.70 -22.65 12.72
N ILE A 184 -2.74 -21.89 13.25
CA ILE A 184 -1.84 -21.03 12.48
C ILE A 184 -1.05 -21.79 11.39
N GLU A 185 -0.79 -23.09 11.59
CA GLU A 185 -0.06 -23.96 10.68
C GLU A 185 -0.75 -24.15 9.31
N THR A 186 -2.06 -23.89 9.22
CA THR A 186 -2.77 -23.97 7.93
C THR A 186 -2.34 -22.87 6.97
N VAL A 187 -1.82 -21.76 7.49
CA VAL A 187 -1.33 -20.63 6.70
C VAL A 187 -0.15 -21.03 5.79
N GLU A 188 0.78 -21.85 6.27
CA GLU A 188 1.92 -22.31 5.46
C GLU A 188 1.47 -23.25 4.33
N LYS A 189 0.48 -24.11 4.61
CA LYS A 189 -0.10 -25.02 3.61
C LYS A 189 -0.86 -24.27 2.52
N ASP A 190 -1.59 -23.21 2.89
CA ASP A 190 -2.32 -22.36 1.95
C ASP A 190 -1.36 -21.54 1.07
N ALA A 191 -0.23 -21.09 1.63
CA ALA A 191 0.80 -20.35 0.90
C ALA A 191 1.62 -21.25 -0.05
N TYR A 192 1.81 -22.53 0.31
CA TYR A 192 2.57 -23.52 -0.46
C TYR A 192 1.79 -24.85 -0.55
N PRO A 193 0.77 -24.94 -1.42
CA PRO A 193 0.04 -26.19 -1.60
C PRO A 193 0.98 -27.29 -2.10
N GLU A 194 0.73 -28.56 -1.75
CA GLU A 194 1.59 -29.70 -2.13
C GLU A 194 1.78 -29.86 -3.66
N GLU A 195 0.92 -29.24 -4.47
CA GLU A 195 1.01 -29.17 -5.94
C GLU A 195 1.89 -28.02 -6.46
N TYR A 196 2.48 -27.18 -5.59
CA TYR A 196 3.36 -26.09 -5.98
C TYR A 196 4.73 -26.61 -6.42
N HIS A 197 4.84 -26.94 -7.70
CA HIS A 197 6.12 -27.08 -8.39
C HIS A 197 6.61 -25.67 -8.75
N GLY A 198 7.35 -25.04 -7.84
CA GLY A 198 8.01 -23.76 -8.11
C GLY A 198 8.85 -23.78 -9.39
N PRO A 199 9.30 -22.62 -9.90
CA PRO A 199 10.12 -22.58 -11.10
C PRO A 199 11.38 -23.44 -10.92
N LYS A 200 11.64 -24.34 -11.87
CA LYS A 200 12.90 -25.09 -11.98
C LYS A 200 14.04 -24.16 -12.35
#